data_AF-A0A914D4P8-F1
#
_entry.id   AF-A0A914D4P8-F1
#
_cell.length_a   1.000
_cell.length_b   1.000
_cell.length_c   1.000
_cell.angle_alpha   90.00
_cell.angle_beta   90.00
_cell.angle_gamma   90.00
#
_symmetry.space_group_name_H-M   'P 1'
#
loop_
_entity.id
_entity.type
_entity.pdbx_description
1 polymer ?
#
loop_
_entity_poly.entity_id
_entity_poly.type
_entity_poly.pdbx_seq_one_letter_code
_entity_poly.pdbx_strand_id
1 'polypeptide(L)'
;MSDSELSPLDQLKSKHNKEKKDLQAKITSLKHSIPKNDKKKKKEIMSTIEQMEGDLKAKHEVELKEFHSSLASLTISSNDSEVKTPSEQTTNNEQPINVEKRPTKAQKRREKKGQEMRRREEAALYDEQNAVFSQGKLETNAITQILQERSLRLVEIAPDGDCMYNALAYQINMELIVPV
;
A
#
# COMPACT_ATOMS: atom_id res chain seq x y z
N MET A 1 25.08 -3.79 -13.35
CA MET A 1 25.77 -2.48 -13.24
C MET A 1 25.75 -2.07 -11.79
N SER A 2 26.83 -1.42 -11.33
CA SER A 2 26.97 -0.72 -10.03
C SER A 2 26.59 -1.51 -8.76
N ASP A 3 27.44 -2.47 -8.37
CA ASP A 3 27.65 -2.81 -6.95
C ASP A 3 28.48 -1.68 -6.27
N SER A 4 27.93 -0.47 -6.27
CA SER A 4 28.61 0.74 -5.80
C SER A 4 28.14 1.08 -4.39
N GLU A 5 28.97 0.72 -3.39
CA GLU A 5 28.96 1.22 -2.01
C GLU A 5 27.59 1.54 -1.38
N LEU A 6 26.75 0.52 -1.24
CA LEU A 6 25.59 0.62 -0.35
C LEU A 6 26.09 0.75 1.10
N SER A 7 25.63 1.78 1.81
CA SER A 7 25.95 2.01 3.23
C SER A 7 25.70 0.74 4.05
N PRO A 8 26.49 0.43 5.10
CA PRO A 8 26.29 -0.78 5.91
C PRO A 8 24.86 -0.94 6.45
N LEU A 9 24.18 0.17 6.73
CA LEU A 9 22.76 0.20 7.12
C LEU A 9 21.83 -0.28 5.98
N ASP A 10 22.12 0.09 4.75
CA ASP A 10 21.30 -0.26 3.59
C ASP A 10 21.60 -1.70 3.11
N GLN A 11 22.81 -2.21 3.34
CA GLN A 11 23.11 -3.64 3.22
C GLN A 11 22.27 -4.46 4.21
N LEU A 12 22.16 -4.01 5.47
CA LEU A 12 21.32 -4.66 6.48
C LEU A 12 19.83 -4.64 6.09
N LYS A 13 19.30 -3.48 5.69
CA LYS A 13 17.93 -3.37 5.16
C LYS A 13 17.69 -4.26 3.93
N SER A 14 18.69 -4.38 3.05
CA SER A 14 18.62 -5.25 1.86
C SER A 14 18.51 -6.73 2.25
N LYS A 15 19.26 -7.19 3.26
CA LYS A 15 19.09 -8.53 3.86
C LYS A 15 17.69 -8.72 4.44
N HIS A 16 17.23 -7.80 5.29
CA HIS A 16 15.88 -7.85 5.87
C HIS A 16 14.77 -7.92 4.81
N ASN A 17 14.95 -7.21 3.70
CA ASN A 17 14.00 -7.22 2.57
C ASN A 17 14.02 -8.54 1.78
N LYS A 18 15.18 -9.21 1.66
CA LYS A 18 15.28 -10.56 1.08
C LYS A 18 14.57 -11.57 1.98
N GLU A 19 14.91 -11.60 3.26
CA GLU A 19 14.31 -12.52 4.24
C GLU A 19 12.80 -12.36 4.38
N LYS A 20 12.27 -11.13 4.27
CA LYS A 20 10.82 -10.87 4.21
C LYS A 20 10.18 -11.49 2.96
N LYS A 21 10.82 -11.39 1.79
CA LYS A 21 10.33 -12.02 0.55
C LYS A 21 10.38 -13.54 0.63
N ASP A 22 11.45 -14.10 1.17
CA ASP A 22 11.62 -15.54 1.36
C ASP A 22 10.59 -16.10 2.36
N LEU A 23 10.34 -15.38 3.45
CA LEU A 23 9.28 -15.71 4.41
C LEU A 23 7.89 -15.64 3.74
N GLN A 24 7.61 -14.60 2.94
CA GLN A 24 6.35 -14.50 2.19
C GLN A 24 6.15 -15.68 1.23
N ALA A 25 7.19 -16.10 0.49
CA ALA A 25 7.14 -17.27 -0.39
C ALA A 25 6.91 -18.58 0.40
N LYS A 26 7.49 -18.70 1.61
CA LYS A 26 7.23 -19.83 2.51
C LYS A 26 5.78 -19.81 3.03
N ILE A 27 5.26 -18.65 3.39
CA ILE A 27 3.88 -18.46 3.86
C ILE A 27 2.87 -18.79 2.78
N THR A 28 3.09 -18.38 1.52
CA THR A 28 2.19 -18.74 0.42
C THR A 28 2.21 -20.25 0.19
N SER A 29 3.38 -20.89 0.14
CA SER A 29 3.50 -22.36 0.04
C SER A 29 2.74 -23.09 1.16
N LEU A 30 2.95 -22.69 2.42
CA LEU A 30 2.24 -23.26 3.57
C LEU A 30 0.72 -23.07 3.49
N LYS A 31 0.24 -21.91 3.01
CA LYS A 31 -1.19 -21.66 2.82
C LYS A 31 -1.81 -22.53 1.71
N HIS A 32 -1.07 -22.82 0.64
CA HIS A 32 -1.53 -23.72 -0.44
C HIS A 32 -1.52 -25.20 -0.06
N SER A 33 -0.65 -25.61 0.87
CA SER A 33 -0.58 -26.98 1.40
C SER A 33 -1.83 -27.39 2.22
N ILE A 34 -2.67 -26.44 2.63
CA ILE A 34 -3.86 -26.69 3.45
C ILE A 34 -5.02 -27.17 2.57
N PRO A 35 -5.52 -28.42 2.70
CA PRO A 35 -6.73 -28.85 2.01
C PRO A 35 -7.96 -28.12 2.58
N LYS A 36 -8.89 -27.74 1.71
CA LYS A 36 -9.98 -26.78 2.01
C LYS A 36 -10.86 -27.12 3.22
N ASN A 37 -10.93 -28.39 3.63
CA ASN A 37 -11.80 -28.87 4.72
C ASN A 37 -11.08 -29.04 6.08
N ASP A 38 -9.75 -29.03 6.14
CA ASP A 38 -8.98 -29.34 7.36
C ASP A 38 -8.86 -28.14 8.31
N LYS A 39 -9.97 -27.80 8.99
CA LYS A 39 -10.04 -26.67 9.93
C LYS A 39 -8.99 -26.71 11.05
N LYS A 40 -8.55 -27.91 11.50
CA LYS A 40 -7.51 -28.07 12.53
C LYS A 40 -6.14 -27.63 12.00
N LYS A 41 -5.66 -28.26 10.91
CA LYS A 41 -4.38 -27.92 10.26
C LYS A 41 -4.34 -26.44 9.83
N LYS A 42 -5.48 -25.89 9.36
CA LYS A 42 -5.58 -24.47 9.02
C LYS A 42 -5.27 -23.54 10.21
N LYS A 43 -5.73 -23.87 11.42
CA LYS A 43 -5.43 -23.07 12.63
C LYS A 43 -3.97 -23.22 13.06
N GLU A 44 -3.47 -24.46 13.07
CA GLU A 44 -2.08 -24.78 13.44
C GLU A 44 -1.06 -24.08 12.52
N ILE A 45 -1.24 -24.18 11.21
CA ILE A 45 -0.38 -23.52 10.22
C ILE A 45 -0.53 -21.99 10.31
N MET A 46 -1.71 -21.44 10.61
CA MET A 46 -1.84 -19.99 10.84
C MET A 46 -1.05 -19.53 12.08
N SER A 47 -1.15 -20.26 13.19
CA SER A 47 -0.37 -19.98 14.40
C SER A 47 1.14 -20.09 14.15
N THR A 48 1.56 -21.04 13.30
CA THR A 48 2.97 -21.19 12.89
C THR A 48 3.42 -20.01 12.02
N ILE A 49 2.56 -19.50 11.13
CA ILE A 49 2.82 -18.32 10.31
C ILE A 49 2.98 -17.08 11.20
N GLU A 50 2.05 -16.85 12.13
CA GLU A 50 2.12 -15.75 13.10
C GLU A 50 3.40 -15.79 13.94
N GLN A 51 3.82 -16.98 14.37
CA GLN A 51 5.08 -17.18 15.08
C GLN A 51 6.29 -16.84 14.19
N MET A 52 6.38 -17.37 12.97
CA MET A 52 7.50 -17.08 12.05
C MET A 52 7.60 -15.59 11.69
N GLU A 53 6.47 -14.90 11.50
CA GLU A 53 6.43 -13.45 11.24
C GLU A 53 6.88 -12.65 12.48
N GLY A 54 6.46 -13.08 13.69
CA GLY A 54 6.89 -12.50 14.95
C GLY A 54 8.40 -12.66 15.20
N ASP A 55 8.92 -13.88 15.03
CA ASP A 55 10.34 -14.21 15.22
C ASP A 55 11.24 -13.44 14.26
N LEU A 56 10.87 -13.34 12.97
CA LEU A 56 11.66 -12.59 11.99
C LEU A 56 11.66 -11.09 12.32
N LYS A 57 10.50 -10.54 12.70
CA LYS A 57 10.39 -9.14 13.10
C LYS A 57 11.22 -8.83 14.36
N ALA A 58 11.20 -9.71 15.36
CA ALA A 58 11.97 -9.56 16.58
C ALA A 58 13.48 -9.56 16.28
N LYS A 59 13.96 -10.46 15.42
CA LYS A 59 15.36 -10.48 14.96
C LYS A 59 15.75 -9.19 14.25
N HIS A 60 14.95 -8.73 13.28
CA HIS A 60 15.22 -7.47 12.57
C HIS A 60 15.26 -6.26 13.52
N GLU A 61 14.42 -6.24 14.56
CA GLU A 61 14.43 -5.18 15.58
C GLU A 61 15.67 -5.22 16.48
N VAL A 62 16.15 -6.41 16.84
CA VAL A 62 17.41 -6.59 17.60
C VAL A 62 18.61 -6.18 16.75
N GLU A 63 18.71 -6.68 15.51
CA GLU A 63 19.81 -6.35 14.59
C GLU A 63 19.89 -4.84 14.29
N LEU A 64 18.75 -4.16 14.15
CA LEU A 64 18.74 -2.69 14.01
C LEU A 64 19.22 -1.98 15.29
N LYS A 65 18.83 -2.45 16.49
CA LYS A 65 19.31 -1.89 17.77
C LYS A 65 20.81 -2.11 17.95
N GLU A 66 21.32 -3.29 17.62
CA GLU A 66 22.75 -3.61 17.66
C GLU A 66 23.55 -2.80 16.63
N PHE A 67 23.01 -2.62 15.42
CA PHE A 67 23.62 -1.76 14.39
C PHE A 67 23.68 -0.29 14.84
N HIS A 68 22.58 0.25 15.41
CA HIS A 68 22.59 1.61 15.96
C HIS A 68 23.50 1.76 17.18
N SER A 69 23.58 0.75 18.06
CA SER A 69 24.47 0.73 19.23
C SER A 69 25.95 0.68 18.83
N SER A 70 26.31 -0.18 17.87
CA SER A 70 27.68 -0.27 17.35
C SER A 70 28.11 0.99 16.60
N LEU A 71 27.21 1.61 15.83
CA LEU A 71 27.44 2.92 15.21
C LEU A 71 27.68 4.02 16.28
N ALA A 72 26.87 4.04 17.35
CA ALA A 72 27.03 4.99 18.45
C ALA A 72 28.36 4.80 19.21
N SER A 73 28.83 3.55 19.36
CA SER A 73 30.13 3.23 19.97
C SER A 73 31.31 3.70 19.11
N LEU A 74 31.22 3.56 17.79
CA LEU A 74 32.22 4.01 16.82
C LEU A 74 32.36 5.54 16.75
N THR A 75 31.30 6.30 17.05
CA THR A 75 31.29 7.77 16.94
C THR A 75 31.92 8.52 18.14
N ILE A 76 32.37 7.83 19.19
CA ILE A 76 32.90 8.48 20.41
C ILE A 76 34.26 9.20 20.20
N SER A 77 34.92 9.00 19.05
CA SER A 77 36.23 9.61 18.76
C SER A 77 36.19 10.95 17.99
N SER A 78 35.03 11.55 17.72
CA SER A 78 34.90 12.88 17.08
C SER A 78 33.63 13.61 17.54
N ASN A 79 33.78 14.88 17.95
CA ASN A 79 32.75 15.68 18.62
C ASN A 79 31.46 15.93 17.80
N ASP A 80 30.31 15.75 18.46
CA ASP A 80 29.07 16.59 18.45
C ASP A 80 28.29 16.80 17.11
N SER A 81 26.96 16.63 16.96
CA SER A 81 25.83 16.07 17.75
C SER A 81 24.55 15.96 16.87
N GLU A 82 23.42 15.38 17.26
CA GLU A 82 23.16 14.42 18.35
C GLU A 82 23.15 12.98 17.79
N VAL A 83 22.08 12.18 17.58
CA VAL A 83 20.63 12.19 17.93
C VAL A 83 20.41 11.33 19.18
N LYS A 84 19.90 11.90 20.28
CA LYS A 84 19.56 11.14 21.51
C LYS A 84 18.12 10.58 21.43
N THR A 85 17.78 9.44 22.02
CA THR A 85 17.47 9.21 23.46
C THR A 85 16.94 7.75 23.62
N PRO A 86 16.81 7.12 24.82
CA PRO A 86 16.47 7.74 26.13
C PRO A 86 17.08 7.18 27.45
N SER A 87 16.76 7.88 28.56
CA SER A 87 17.02 7.61 30.00
C SER A 87 18.48 7.83 30.49
N GLU A 88 18.77 8.37 31.69
CA GLU A 88 17.92 9.05 32.71
C GLU A 88 18.78 9.86 33.73
N GLN A 89 18.13 10.72 34.54
CA GLN A 89 18.57 11.33 35.82
C GLN A 89 19.55 12.56 35.88
N THR A 90 19.00 13.64 36.49
CA THR A 90 19.58 14.64 37.43
C THR A 90 20.90 15.39 37.15
N THR A 91 20.82 16.71 36.96
CA THR A 91 21.22 17.77 37.95
C THR A 91 20.94 19.18 37.41
N ASN A 92 20.88 20.19 38.29
CA ASN A 92 20.54 21.58 37.94
C ASN A 92 21.72 22.33 37.28
N ASN A 93 21.47 23.07 36.19
CA ASN A 93 21.95 24.45 36.05
C ASN A 93 21.11 25.24 35.03
N GLU A 94 21.01 26.56 35.21
CA GLU A 94 20.20 27.45 34.36
C GLU A 94 20.95 27.85 33.07
N GLN A 95 20.28 27.80 31.92
CA GLN A 95 20.34 28.74 30.77
C GLN A 95 19.36 28.27 29.67
N PRO A 96 18.86 29.15 28.77
CA PRO A 96 17.58 28.94 28.10
C PRO A 96 17.65 28.03 26.87
N ILE A 97 17.06 26.83 26.98
CA ILE A 97 16.96 25.87 25.88
C ILE A 97 15.75 26.21 25.00
N ASN A 98 15.97 26.30 23.67
CA ASN A 98 14.91 26.36 22.68
C ASN A 98 14.13 25.04 22.65
N VAL A 99 13.00 24.98 23.36
CA VAL A 99 12.22 23.73 23.51
C VAL A 99 11.38 23.47 22.27
N GLU A 100 11.91 22.66 21.35
CA GLU A 100 11.07 22.01 20.34
C GLU A 100 10.02 21.14 21.03
N LYS A 101 8.76 21.58 20.94
CA LYS A 101 7.63 20.95 21.63
C LYS A 101 7.33 19.59 21.00
N ARG A 102 7.87 18.52 21.60
CA ARG A 102 7.57 17.13 21.24
C ARG A 102 6.06 16.95 20.99
N PRO A 103 5.64 16.38 19.84
CA PRO A 103 4.24 16.38 19.44
C PRO A 103 3.39 15.64 20.46
N THR A 104 2.30 16.29 20.88
CA THR A 104 1.45 15.78 21.97
C THR A 104 0.78 14.45 21.59
N LYS A 105 0.36 13.65 22.59
CA LYS A 105 -0.45 12.43 22.35
C LYS A 105 -1.70 12.71 21.50
N ALA A 106 -2.27 13.92 21.57
CA ALA A 106 -3.38 14.36 20.73
C ALA A 106 -2.96 14.59 19.27
N GLN A 107 -1.82 15.24 19.04
CA GLN A 107 -1.25 15.49 17.71
C GLN A 107 -0.91 14.16 17.00
N LYS A 108 -0.24 13.24 17.68
CA LYS A 108 0.06 11.89 17.15
C LYS A 108 -1.19 11.06 16.84
N ARG A 109 -2.31 11.27 17.55
CA ARG A 109 -3.62 10.67 17.23
C ARG A 109 -4.25 11.30 15.98
N ARG A 110 -4.18 12.62 15.82
CA ARG A 110 -4.68 13.33 14.62
C ARG A 110 -3.90 12.91 13.38
N GLU A 111 -2.58 12.87 13.48
CA GLU A 111 -1.67 12.48 12.40
C GLU A 111 -1.91 11.03 11.95
N LYS A 112 -2.03 10.07 12.88
CA LYS A 112 -2.40 8.68 12.55
C LYS A 112 -3.74 8.61 11.79
N LYS A 113 -4.76 9.37 12.22
CA LYS A 113 -6.07 9.42 11.54
C LYS A 113 -5.96 10.02 10.13
N GLY A 114 -5.14 11.07 9.96
CA GLY A 114 -4.86 11.68 8.66
C GLY A 114 -4.14 10.72 7.70
N GLN A 115 -3.14 10.00 8.17
CA GLN A 115 -2.43 8.97 7.38
C GLN A 115 -3.36 7.83 6.95
N GLU A 116 -4.26 7.38 7.82
CA GLU A 116 -5.24 6.32 7.51
C GLU A 116 -6.28 6.78 6.47
N MET A 117 -6.79 8.01 6.61
CA MET A 117 -7.69 8.65 5.63
C MET A 117 -7.01 8.79 4.26
N ARG A 118 -5.81 9.37 4.23
CA ARG A 118 -5.02 9.53 3.01
C ARG A 118 -4.74 8.18 2.33
N ARG A 119 -4.37 7.14 3.07
CA ARG A 119 -4.16 5.79 2.51
C ARG A 119 -5.43 5.20 1.90
N ARG A 120 -6.60 5.53 2.45
CA ARG A 120 -7.91 5.09 1.92
C ARG A 120 -8.27 5.85 0.64
N GLU A 121 -7.97 7.14 0.58
CA GLU A 121 -8.14 7.97 -0.62
C GLU A 121 -7.19 7.53 -1.74
N GLU A 122 -5.91 7.30 -1.43
CA GLU A 122 -4.92 6.78 -2.38
C GLU A 122 -5.32 5.40 -2.95
N ALA A 123 -5.90 4.52 -2.13
CA ALA A 123 -6.45 3.25 -2.60
C ALA A 123 -7.68 3.43 -3.52
N ALA A 124 -8.61 4.32 -3.16
CA ALA A 124 -9.79 4.60 -3.98
C ALA A 124 -9.41 5.19 -5.35
N LEU A 125 -8.43 6.11 -5.39
CA LEU A 125 -7.90 6.69 -6.63
C LEU A 125 -7.18 5.65 -7.50
N TYR A 126 -6.53 4.65 -6.91
CA TYR A 126 -5.90 3.55 -7.63
C TYR A 126 -6.95 2.61 -8.25
N ASP A 127 -7.99 2.27 -7.48
CA ASP A 127 -9.12 1.47 -7.97
C ASP A 127 -9.89 2.20 -9.08
N GLU A 128 -10.09 3.51 -8.96
CA GLU A 128 -10.73 4.35 -10.00
C GLU A 128 -9.90 4.39 -11.30
N GLN A 129 -8.58 4.58 -11.21
CA GLN A 129 -7.67 4.51 -12.35
C GLN A 129 -7.73 3.14 -13.04
N ASN A 130 -7.68 2.04 -12.29
CA ASN A 130 -7.81 0.70 -12.86
C ASN A 130 -9.19 0.46 -13.47
N ALA A 131 -10.26 1.03 -12.90
CA ALA A 131 -11.60 0.95 -13.46
C ALA A 131 -11.75 1.67 -14.81
N VAL A 132 -10.89 2.64 -15.15
CA VAL A 132 -10.81 3.21 -16.51
C VAL A 132 -10.32 2.17 -17.53
N PHE A 133 -9.35 1.34 -17.15
CA PHE A 133 -8.78 0.27 -18.00
C PHE A 133 -9.53 -1.07 -17.91
N SER A 134 -10.76 -1.08 -17.39
CA SER A 134 -11.60 -2.29 -17.34
C SER A 134 -12.02 -2.73 -18.75
N GLN A 135 -12.09 -4.05 -18.96
CA GLN A 135 -12.38 -4.65 -20.29
C GLN A 135 -13.64 -4.07 -20.94
N GLY A 136 -14.75 -4.01 -20.19
CA GLY A 136 -16.01 -3.42 -20.70
C GLY A 136 -15.88 -1.95 -21.12
N LYS A 137 -15.10 -1.11 -20.41
CA LYS A 137 -14.85 0.27 -20.88
C LYS A 137 -13.97 0.32 -22.12
N LEU A 138 -12.95 -0.54 -22.22
CA LEU A 138 -12.12 -0.64 -23.42
C LEU A 138 -12.95 -1.06 -24.65
N GLU A 139 -13.85 -2.03 -24.47
CA GLU A 139 -14.81 -2.48 -25.49
C GLU A 139 -15.78 -1.35 -25.90
N THR A 140 -16.44 -0.69 -24.93
CA THR A 140 -17.35 0.44 -25.20
C THR A 140 -16.64 1.60 -25.90
N ASN A 141 -15.40 1.92 -25.50
CA ASN A 141 -14.60 2.96 -26.14
C ASN A 141 -14.24 2.59 -27.59
N ALA A 142 -13.83 1.34 -27.85
CA ALA A 142 -13.52 0.86 -29.19
C ALA A 142 -14.76 0.88 -30.12
N ILE A 143 -15.92 0.44 -29.61
CA ILE A 143 -17.20 0.53 -30.34
C ILE A 143 -17.54 2.00 -30.64
N THR A 144 -17.38 2.88 -29.65
CA THR A 144 -17.67 4.32 -29.81
C THR A 144 -16.77 4.96 -30.87
N GLN A 145 -15.48 4.61 -30.91
CA GLN A 145 -14.55 5.10 -31.92
C GLN A 145 -14.98 4.67 -33.35
N ILE A 146 -15.30 3.39 -33.54
CA ILE A 146 -15.76 2.85 -34.84
C ILE A 146 -17.08 3.52 -35.29
N LEU A 147 -17.96 3.86 -34.35
CA LEU A 147 -19.20 4.60 -34.65
C LEU A 147 -18.90 6.07 -35.03
N GLN A 148 -17.98 6.74 -34.32
CA GLN A 148 -17.58 8.12 -34.63
C GLN A 148 -16.99 8.26 -36.03
N GLU A 149 -16.14 7.31 -36.46
CA GLU A 149 -15.59 7.24 -37.83
C GLU A 149 -16.70 7.18 -38.90
N ARG A 150 -17.88 6.67 -38.55
CA ARG A 150 -19.08 6.57 -39.41
C ARG A 150 -20.09 7.69 -39.18
N SER A 151 -19.75 8.72 -38.40
CA SER A 151 -20.65 9.80 -37.96
C SER A 151 -21.88 9.30 -37.18
N LEU A 152 -21.77 8.16 -36.49
CA LEU A 152 -22.80 7.57 -35.63
C LEU A 152 -22.45 7.77 -34.15
N ARG A 153 -23.46 7.64 -33.27
CA ARG A 153 -23.32 7.74 -31.81
C ARG A 153 -23.94 6.51 -31.15
N LEU A 154 -23.29 5.99 -30.10
CA LEU A 154 -23.87 4.98 -29.22
C LEU A 154 -24.92 5.63 -28.30
N VAL A 155 -26.08 4.98 -28.16
CA VAL A 155 -27.12 5.35 -27.21
C VAL A 155 -27.33 4.17 -26.26
N GLU A 156 -27.25 4.42 -24.96
CA GLU A 156 -27.51 3.40 -23.95
C GLU A 156 -29.02 3.20 -23.75
N ILE A 157 -29.43 1.94 -23.72
CA ILE A 157 -30.80 1.49 -23.48
C ILE A 157 -30.74 0.49 -22.33
N ALA A 158 -31.78 0.48 -21.49
CA ALA A 158 -31.83 -0.40 -20.33
C ALA A 158 -31.62 -1.87 -20.75
N PRO A 159 -30.75 -2.63 -20.07
CA PRO A 159 -30.48 -4.04 -20.38
C PRO A 159 -31.59 -4.94 -19.79
N ASP A 160 -32.80 -4.78 -20.33
CA ASP A 160 -33.98 -5.60 -20.03
C ASP A 160 -34.28 -6.60 -21.17
N GLY A 161 -35.34 -7.41 -21.01
CA GLY A 161 -35.76 -8.39 -22.02
C GLY A 161 -36.34 -7.75 -23.29
N ASP A 162 -36.77 -6.49 -23.22
CA ASP A 162 -37.43 -5.74 -24.28
C ASP A 162 -36.50 -4.74 -24.98
N CYS A 163 -35.20 -4.75 -24.63
CA CYS A 163 -34.20 -3.77 -25.06
C CYS A 163 -34.12 -3.61 -26.59
N MET A 164 -34.37 -4.68 -27.36
CA MET A 164 -34.47 -4.64 -28.82
C MET A 164 -35.68 -3.79 -29.31
N TYR A 165 -36.85 -3.96 -28.70
CA TYR A 165 -38.04 -3.16 -29.04
C TYR A 165 -37.88 -1.71 -28.59
N ASN A 166 -37.28 -1.50 -27.42
CA ASN A 166 -36.94 -0.17 -26.91
C ASN A 166 -35.95 0.56 -27.84
N ALA A 167 -34.98 -0.15 -28.45
CA ALA A 167 -34.07 0.40 -29.45
C ALA A 167 -34.78 0.84 -30.75
N LEU A 168 -35.66 -0.02 -31.29
CA LEU A 168 -36.43 0.31 -32.49
C LEU A 168 -37.37 1.49 -32.25
N ALA A 169 -38.07 1.51 -31.10
CA ALA A 169 -38.93 2.61 -30.71
C ALA A 169 -38.16 3.94 -30.55
N TYR A 170 -36.97 3.91 -29.94
CA TYR A 170 -36.10 5.08 -29.83
C TYR A 170 -35.68 5.61 -31.21
N GLN A 171 -35.25 4.74 -32.12
CA GLN A 171 -34.81 5.14 -33.46
C GLN A 171 -35.96 5.79 -34.27
N ILE A 172 -37.13 5.15 -34.32
CA ILE A 172 -38.30 5.66 -35.05
C ILE A 172 -38.74 7.03 -34.49
N ASN A 173 -38.74 7.18 -33.16
CA ASN A 173 -39.10 8.45 -32.53
C ASN A 173 -38.05 9.55 -32.78
N MET A 174 -36.77 9.21 -32.93
CA MET A 174 -35.71 10.16 -33.31
C MET A 174 -35.82 10.61 -34.77
N GLU A 175 -36.10 9.69 -35.69
CA GLU A 175 -36.29 10.02 -37.12
C GLU A 175 -37.51 10.94 -37.35
N LEU A 176 -38.55 10.83 -36.52
CA LEU A 176 -39.73 11.72 -36.55
C LEU A 176 -39.49 13.15 -36.05
N ILE A 177 -38.33 13.45 -35.45
CA ILE A 177 -38.03 14.75 -34.80
C ILE A 177 -37.07 15.61 -35.64
N VAL A 178 -36.46 15.06 -36.70
CA VAL A 178 -35.57 15.80 -37.61
C VAL A 178 -36.37 16.30 -38.83
N PRO A 179 -36.75 17.60 -38.90
CA PRO A 179 -37.24 18.16 -40.15
C PRO A 179 -36.10 18.20 -41.19
N VAL A 180 -36.43 17.82 -42.41
CA VAL A 180 -35.57 17.89 -43.61
C VAL A 180 -35.32 19.34 -44.02
#